data_AF-A0A4R1EQH3-F1
#
_entry.id   AF-A0A4R1EQH3-F1
#
_cell.length_a   1.000
_cell.length_b   1.000
_cell.length_c   1.000
_cell.angle_alpha   90.00
_cell.angle_beta   90.00
_cell.angle_gamma   90.00
#
_symmetry.space_group_name_H-M   'P 1'
#
loop_
_entity.id
_entity.type
_entity.pdbx_description
1 polymer ?
#
loop_
_entity_poly.entity_id
_entity_poly.type
_entity_poly.pdbx_seq_one_letter_code
_entity_poly.pdbx_strand_id
1 'polypeptide(L)'
;MANSLYSDSMETVNPTREDYEEIIAFYSTLNRRDFDPIIEWKGGETIEDNVNFMRWPIYDPLVKDFLRVAAKECWRDDSFNQLIISRMISSDVVVQCADLTQVKQMLSFCVRGDKFMSEGYLGTMIKEGHISRLLQRLDKLKNNEGF
;
A
#
# COMPACT_ATOMS: atom_id res chain seq x y z
N MET A 1 -17.12 2.41 39.46
CA MET A 1 -16.23 1.46 38.75
C MET A 1 -16.38 1.78 37.28
N ALA A 2 -15.34 2.37 36.69
CA ALA A 2 -15.41 3.03 35.39
C ALA A 2 -15.31 2.05 34.21
N ASN A 3 -15.93 2.48 33.12
CA ASN A 3 -16.32 1.74 31.92
C ASN A 3 -15.23 0.86 31.28
N SER A 4 -15.71 -0.31 30.87
CA SER A 4 -15.15 -1.17 29.83
C SER A 4 -15.04 -0.39 28.51
N LEU A 5 -13.85 0.12 28.21
CA LEU A 5 -13.44 0.52 26.85
C LEU A 5 -12.90 -0.73 26.14
N TYR A 6 -13.77 -1.71 25.88
CA TYR A 6 -13.49 -2.62 24.77
C TYR A 6 -13.72 -1.82 23.50
N SER A 7 -12.59 -1.50 22.86
CA SER A 7 -12.49 -1.00 21.51
C SER A 7 -13.57 -1.63 20.64
N ASP A 8 -14.52 -0.82 20.21
CA ASP A 8 -15.34 -1.12 19.04
C ASP A 8 -14.33 -1.35 17.91
N SER A 9 -14.08 -2.61 17.56
CA SER A 9 -13.33 -2.95 16.38
C SER A 9 -14.14 -2.39 15.22
N MET A 10 -13.78 -1.20 14.73
CA MET A 10 -14.43 -0.60 13.58
C MET A 10 -14.39 -1.62 12.46
N GLU A 11 -15.52 -2.28 12.19
CA GLU A 11 -15.64 -3.25 11.11
C GLU A 11 -15.34 -2.50 9.82
N THR A 12 -14.16 -2.72 9.29
CA THR A 12 -13.77 -2.14 8.01
C THR A 12 -14.59 -2.80 6.91
N VAL A 13 -15.01 -2.03 5.91
CA VAL A 13 -15.84 -2.55 4.80
C VAL A 13 -15.11 -3.71 4.11
N ASN A 14 -15.78 -4.84 3.95
CA ASN A 14 -15.23 -5.97 3.21
C ASN A 14 -15.27 -5.70 1.70
N PRO A 15 -14.21 -6.00 0.94
CA PRO A 15 -14.18 -5.84 -0.51
C PRO A 15 -15.13 -6.82 -1.20
N THR A 16 -15.72 -6.40 -2.31
CA THR A 16 -16.46 -7.33 -3.20
C THR A 16 -15.51 -8.09 -4.11
N ARG A 17 -16.03 -9.08 -4.84
CA ARG A 17 -15.27 -9.77 -5.89
C ARG A 17 -14.70 -8.77 -6.92
N GLU A 18 -15.50 -7.80 -7.34
CA GLU A 18 -15.11 -6.77 -8.31
C GLU A 18 -13.98 -5.88 -7.75
N ASP A 19 -14.02 -5.54 -6.45
CA ASP A 19 -12.93 -4.80 -5.82
C ASP A 19 -11.62 -5.60 -5.87
N TYR A 20 -11.66 -6.91 -5.58
CA TYR A 20 -10.48 -7.78 -5.69
C TYR A 20 -9.96 -7.81 -7.13
N GLU A 21 -10.84 -8.04 -8.11
CA GLU A 21 -10.46 -8.12 -9.52
C GLU A 21 -9.84 -6.81 -10.02
N GLU A 22 -10.39 -5.67 -9.62
CA GLU A 22 -9.88 -4.35 -9.99
C GLU A 22 -8.47 -4.09 -9.43
N ILE A 23 -8.23 -4.37 -8.14
CA ILE A 23 -6.91 -4.12 -7.55
C ILE A 23 -5.86 -5.13 -8.04
N ILE A 24 -6.25 -6.39 -8.26
CA ILE A 24 -5.36 -7.45 -8.77
C ILE A 24 -4.97 -7.18 -10.23
N ALA A 25 -5.79 -6.51 -11.04
CA ALA A 25 -5.49 -6.21 -12.44
C ALA A 25 -4.16 -5.44 -12.63
N PHE A 26 -3.75 -4.66 -11.62
CA PHE A 26 -2.48 -3.93 -11.63
C PHE A 26 -1.24 -4.84 -11.52
N TYR A 27 -1.39 -6.08 -11.04
CA TYR A 27 -0.28 -7.00 -10.79
C TYR A 27 0.62 -7.19 -12.00
N SER A 28 0.03 -7.44 -13.17
CA SER A 28 0.79 -7.72 -14.40
C SER A 28 1.67 -6.55 -14.81
N THR A 29 1.15 -5.32 -14.73
CA THR A 29 1.84 -4.12 -15.19
C THR A 29 2.84 -3.61 -14.16
N LEU A 30 2.49 -3.58 -12.87
CA LEU A 30 3.39 -3.12 -11.80
C LEU A 30 4.60 -4.05 -11.60
N ASN A 31 4.49 -5.32 -11.98
CA ASN A 31 5.55 -6.32 -11.83
C ASN A 31 6.38 -6.53 -13.11
N ARG A 32 6.17 -5.70 -14.14
CA ARG A 32 7.01 -5.71 -15.33
C ARG A 32 8.44 -5.29 -14.98
N ARG A 33 9.44 -5.98 -15.54
CA ARG A 33 10.86 -5.70 -15.28
C ARG A 33 11.29 -4.31 -15.73
N ASP A 34 10.64 -3.76 -16.74
CA ASP A 34 10.92 -2.46 -17.34
C ASP A 34 10.03 -1.33 -16.77
N PHE A 35 9.21 -1.62 -15.77
CA PHE A 35 8.34 -0.61 -15.17
C PHE A 35 9.09 0.20 -14.11
N ASP A 36 9.08 1.52 -14.26
CA ASP A 36 9.50 2.45 -13.21
C ASP A 36 8.28 3.21 -12.68
N PRO A 37 7.94 3.08 -11.39
CA PRO A 37 6.84 3.84 -10.80
C PRO A 37 7.07 5.35 -10.82
N ILE A 38 8.32 5.85 -10.82
CA ILE A 38 8.63 7.28 -10.76
C ILE A 38 9.20 7.71 -12.11
N ILE A 39 8.46 8.54 -12.84
CA ILE A 39 8.85 9.02 -14.18
C ILE A 39 9.83 10.19 -14.12
N GLU A 40 9.76 10.99 -13.05
CA GLU A 40 10.58 12.19 -12.89
C GLU A 40 10.68 12.52 -11.40
N TRP A 41 11.80 13.09 -10.97
CA TRP A 41 11.92 13.75 -9.67
C TRP A 41 11.96 15.26 -9.91
N LYS A 42 11.12 16.00 -9.19
CA LYS A 42 11.11 17.47 -9.19
C LYS A 42 11.59 18.02 -7.85
N GLY A 43 12.00 19.28 -7.85
CA GLY A 43 12.58 19.93 -6.68
C GLY A 43 14.00 19.44 -6.39
N GLY A 44 14.47 19.65 -5.17
CA GLY A 44 15.87 19.40 -4.79
C GLY A 44 16.83 20.52 -5.17
N GLU A 45 16.34 21.61 -5.78
CA GLU A 45 17.16 22.78 -6.07
C GLU A 45 17.49 23.55 -4.79
N THR A 46 18.71 24.05 -4.68
CA THR A 46 19.11 24.98 -3.62
C THR A 46 18.55 26.37 -3.93
N ILE A 47 17.73 26.90 -3.01
CA ILE A 47 17.10 28.22 -3.14
C ILE A 47 18.02 29.29 -2.55
N GLU A 48 18.61 29.01 -1.39
CA GLU A 48 19.57 29.86 -0.67
C GLU A 48 20.59 28.97 0.05
N ASP A 49 21.67 29.56 0.59
CA ASP A 49 22.68 28.82 1.36
C ASP A 49 22.02 27.96 2.46
N ASN A 50 22.07 26.64 2.29
CA ASN A 50 21.48 25.62 3.16
C ASN A 50 19.93 25.52 3.17
N VAL A 51 19.23 26.16 2.24
CA VAL A 51 17.79 25.97 2.02
C VAL A 51 17.56 25.29 0.68
N ASN A 52 17.12 24.03 0.72
CA ASN A 52 16.78 23.26 -0.47
C ASN A 52 15.26 23.16 -0.61
N PHE A 53 14.77 23.26 -1.84
CA PHE A 53 13.41 22.87 -2.14
C PHE A 53 13.27 21.36 -1.95
N MET A 54 12.28 20.92 -1.18
CA MET A 54 12.02 19.50 -0.96
C MET A 54 11.78 18.81 -2.31
N ARG A 55 12.37 17.64 -2.55
CA ARG A 55 12.18 16.93 -3.81
C ARG A 55 10.90 16.10 -3.73
N TRP A 56 10.24 15.84 -4.85
CA TRP A 56 9.08 14.95 -4.86
C TRP A 56 9.02 14.12 -6.14
N PRO A 57 8.49 12.90 -6.04
CA PRO A 57 8.31 12.05 -7.20
C PRO A 57 7.14 12.53 -8.05
N ILE A 58 7.31 12.48 -9.36
CA ILE A 58 6.22 12.43 -10.31
C ILE A 58 6.01 10.95 -10.63
N TYR A 59 4.89 10.41 -10.18
CA TYR A 59 4.53 9.02 -10.43
C TYR A 59 3.95 8.83 -11.84
N ASP A 60 4.24 7.65 -12.40
CA ASP A 60 3.56 7.13 -13.59
C ASP A 60 2.03 7.14 -13.40
N PRO A 61 1.23 7.51 -14.40
CA PRO A 61 -0.24 7.51 -14.31
C PRO A 61 -0.82 6.20 -13.77
N LEU A 62 -0.23 5.05 -14.11
CA LEU A 62 -0.66 3.75 -13.62
C LEU A 62 -0.53 3.63 -12.10
N VAL A 63 0.52 4.20 -11.49
CA VAL A 63 0.69 4.22 -10.03
C VAL A 63 -0.38 5.08 -9.38
N LYS A 64 -0.78 6.19 -10.03
CA LYS A 64 -1.87 7.05 -9.54
C LYS A 64 -3.22 6.33 -9.61
N ASP A 65 -3.45 5.56 -10.67
CA ASP A 65 -4.65 4.73 -10.81
C ASP A 65 -4.68 3.62 -9.77
N PHE A 66 -3.56 2.93 -9.56
CA PHE A 66 -3.42 1.96 -8.48
C PHE A 66 -3.70 2.59 -7.11
N LEU A 67 -3.10 3.76 -6.83
CA LEU A 67 -3.32 4.49 -5.58
C LEU A 67 -4.79 4.83 -5.36
N ARG A 68 -5.50 5.25 -6.40
CA ARG A 68 -6.94 5.54 -6.34
C ARG A 68 -7.75 4.30 -5.97
N VAL A 69 -7.43 3.14 -6.55
CA VAL A 69 -8.09 1.87 -6.22
C VAL A 69 -7.74 1.42 -4.81
N ALA A 70 -6.45 1.40 -4.45
CA ALA A 70 -5.99 1.00 -3.13
C ALA A 70 -6.43 1.94 -1.99
N ALA A 71 -6.87 3.16 -2.32
CA ALA A 71 -7.42 4.13 -1.37
C ALA A 71 -8.93 3.98 -1.13
N LYS A 72 -9.63 3.07 -1.83
CA LYS A 72 -11.05 2.77 -1.55
C LYS A 72 -11.23 2.31 -0.11
N GLU A 73 -12.41 2.58 0.44
CA GLU A 73 -12.75 2.27 1.83
C GLU A 73 -12.64 0.78 2.16
N CYS A 74 -12.95 -0.11 1.21
CA CYS A 74 -12.83 -1.55 1.38
C CYS A 74 -11.37 -2.05 1.55
N TRP A 75 -10.38 -1.26 1.12
CA TRP A 75 -8.95 -1.56 1.26
C TRP A 75 -8.28 -0.85 2.42
N ARG A 76 -8.93 0.18 2.96
CA ARG A 76 -8.40 1.02 4.02
C ARG A 76 -8.55 0.34 5.38
N ASP A 77 -7.45 0.29 6.11
CA ASP A 77 -7.43 0.03 7.54
C ASP A 77 -6.33 0.89 8.18
N ASP A 78 -6.71 1.79 9.08
CA ASP A 78 -5.81 2.70 9.78
C ASP A 78 -5.48 2.24 11.21
N SER A 79 -6.03 1.12 11.65
CA SER A 79 -5.87 0.60 13.02
C SER A 79 -4.53 -0.11 13.26
N PHE A 80 -3.59 0.00 12.33
CA PHE A 80 -2.35 -0.75 12.38
C PHE A 80 -1.24 -0.10 13.21
N ASN A 81 -0.36 -0.95 13.76
CA ASN A 81 0.89 -0.51 14.36
C ASN A 81 2.01 -0.47 13.31
N GLN A 82 2.58 0.71 13.06
CA GLN A 82 3.62 0.92 12.05
C GLN A 82 4.84 0.00 12.19
N LEU A 83 5.30 -0.26 13.43
CA LEU A 83 6.47 -1.12 13.68
C LEU A 83 6.16 -2.59 13.41
N ILE A 84 4.93 -3.02 13.66
CA ILE A 84 4.51 -4.39 13.38
C ILE A 84 4.37 -4.58 11.87
N ILE A 85 3.67 -3.68 11.19
CA ILE A 85 3.43 -3.78 9.75
C ILE A 85 4.73 -3.71 8.93
N SER A 86 5.67 -2.83 9.29
CA SER A 86 6.96 -2.76 8.60
C SER A 86 7.76 -4.06 8.69
N ARG A 87 7.67 -4.79 9.81
CA ARG A 87 8.26 -6.13 9.97
C ARG A 87 7.52 -7.18 9.17
N MET A 88 6.19 -7.14 9.18
CA MET A 88 5.35 -8.08 8.43
C MET A 88 5.61 -7.99 6.94
N ILE A 89 5.64 -6.77 6.38
CA ILE A 89 5.79 -6.57 4.94
C ILE A 89 7.18 -6.93 4.41
N SER A 90 8.17 -6.93 5.29
CA SER A 90 9.54 -7.36 4.99
C SER A 90 9.70 -8.89 4.97
N SER A 91 8.69 -9.65 5.41
CA SER A 91 8.73 -11.11 5.49
C SER A 91 7.76 -11.74 4.49
N ASP A 92 8.31 -12.36 3.45
CA ASP A 92 7.51 -13.04 2.41
C ASP A 92 6.60 -14.12 2.99
N VAL A 93 7.08 -14.88 3.99
CA VAL A 93 6.29 -15.92 4.66
C VAL A 93 5.08 -15.32 5.37
N VAL A 94 5.27 -14.21 6.08
CA VAL A 94 4.18 -13.54 6.80
C VAL A 94 3.16 -12.99 5.82
N VAL A 95 3.61 -12.33 4.74
CA VAL A 95 2.71 -11.80 3.70
C VAL A 95 1.88 -12.91 3.05
N GLN A 96 2.48 -14.07 2.77
CA GLN A 96 1.77 -15.18 2.14
C GLN A 96 0.72 -15.84 3.05
N CYS A 97 0.91 -15.78 4.36
CA CYS A 97 -0.03 -16.33 5.35
C CYS A 97 -1.05 -15.30 5.86
N ALA A 98 -0.89 -14.02 5.51
CA ALA A 98 -1.69 -12.93 6.07
C ALA A 98 -3.19 -13.08 5.78
N ASP A 99 -4.05 -12.78 6.75
CA ASP A 99 -5.48 -12.67 6.50
C ASP A 99 -5.85 -11.35 5.80
N LEU A 100 -7.13 -11.19 5.44
CA LEU A 100 -7.60 -9.98 4.75
C LEU A 100 -7.34 -8.71 5.55
N THR A 101 -7.60 -8.72 6.87
CA THR A 101 -7.36 -7.57 7.75
C THR A 101 -5.89 -7.16 7.72
N GLN A 102 -4.98 -8.12 7.88
CA GLN A 102 -3.54 -7.88 7.81
C GLN A 102 -3.10 -7.35 6.44
N VAL A 103 -3.68 -7.86 5.35
CA VAL A 103 -3.39 -7.36 4.00
C VAL A 103 -3.87 -5.92 3.82
N LYS A 104 -5.07 -5.56 4.31
CA LYS A 104 -5.59 -4.18 4.27
C LYS A 104 -4.69 -3.22 5.04
N GLN A 105 -4.18 -3.65 6.20
CA GLN A 105 -3.22 -2.87 7.00
C GLN A 105 -1.89 -2.68 6.28
N MET A 106 -1.31 -3.75 5.71
CA MET A 106 -0.07 -3.67 4.93
C MET A 106 -0.23 -2.80 3.67
N LEU A 107 -1.37 -2.91 2.98
CA LEU A 107 -1.68 -2.10 1.81
C LEU A 107 -1.82 -0.62 2.20
N SER A 108 -2.57 -0.32 3.26
CA SER A 108 -2.74 1.03 3.80
C SER A 108 -1.40 1.65 4.19
N PHE A 109 -0.52 0.87 4.81
CA PHE A 109 0.85 1.28 5.14
C PHE A 109 1.67 1.63 3.88
N CYS A 110 1.60 0.82 2.82
CA CYS A 110 2.33 1.10 1.57
C CYS A 110 1.89 2.39 0.90
N VAL A 111 0.57 2.56 0.73
CA VAL A 111 0.02 3.63 -0.11
C VAL A 111 -0.08 4.97 0.62
N ARG A 112 -0.02 4.97 1.96
CA ARG A 112 -0.02 6.19 2.78
C ARG A 112 1.36 6.64 3.22
N GLY A 113 2.38 5.78 3.11
CA GLY A 113 3.74 6.09 3.55
C GLY A 113 4.36 7.32 2.85
N ASP A 114 3.97 7.62 1.61
CA ASP A 114 4.43 8.83 0.89
C ASP A 114 4.09 10.15 1.62
N LYS A 115 3.00 10.16 2.41
CA LYS A 115 2.59 11.36 3.15
C LYS A 115 3.36 11.54 4.45
N PHE A 116 4.03 10.50 4.96
CA PHE A 116 4.51 10.46 6.34
C PHE A 116 5.96 9.96 6.53
N MET A 117 6.52 9.18 5.60
CA MET A 117 7.79 8.47 5.81
C MET A 117 8.92 9.04 4.95
N SER A 118 8.77 9.06 3.63
CA SER A 118 9.79 9.63 2.74
C SER A 118 9.21 9.90 1.35
N GLU A 119 9.88 10.77 0.60
CA GLU A 119 9.54 11.05 -0.79
C GLU A 119 9.78 9.78 -1.63
N GLY A 120 8.82 9.39 -2.47
CA GLY A 120 8.97 8.22 -3.34
C GLY A 120 8.80 6.87 -2.65
N TYR A 121 8.30 6.85 -1.41
CA TYR A 121 8.09 5.64 -0.62
C TYR A 121 7.22 4.60 -1.35
N LEU A 122 6.09 5.02 -1.95
CA LEU A 122 5.25 4.10 -2.72
C LEU A 122 6.02 3.52 -3.92
N GLY A 123 6.83 4.33 -4.59
CA GLY A 123 7.71 3.88 -5.66
C GLY A 123 8.68 2.80 -5.19
N THR A 124 9.29 2.97 -4.01
CA THR A 124 10.15 1.96 -3.38
C THR A 124 9.37 0.68 -3.08
N MET A 125 8.19 0.77 -2.47
CA MET A 125 7.34 -0.39 -2.15
C MET A 125 6.96 -1.20 -3.40
N ILE A 126 6.77 -0.52 -4.54
CA ILE A 126 6.52 -1.17 -5.83
C ILE A 126 7.80 -1.85 -6.34
N LYS A 127 8.93 -1.14 -6.39
CA LYS A 127 10.21 -1.67 -6.92
C LYS A 127 10.75 -2.87 -6.13
N GLU A 128 10.59 -2.86 -4.81
CA GLU A 128 11.02 -3.97 -3.93
C GLU A 128 10.02 -5.14 -3.92
N GLY A 129 8.94 -5.04 -4.70
CA GLY A 129 7.94 -6.09 -4.88
C GLY A 129 7.00 -6.28 -3.70
N HIS A 130 6.96 -5.38 -2.72
CA HIS A 130 6.02 -5.46 -1.58
C HIS A 130 4.58 -5.43 -2.09
N ILE A 131 4.25 -4.50 -3.00
CA ILE A 131 2.92 -4.43 -3.62
C ILE A 131 2.61 -5.71 -4.40
N SER A 132 3.57 -6.23 -5.17
CA SER A 132 3.41 -7.47 -5.94
C SER A 132 3.02 -8.67 -5.05
N ARG A 133 3.70 -8.83 -3.91
CA ARG A 133 3.40 -9.89 -2.93
C ARG A 133 2.01 -9.73 -2.30
N LEU A 134 1.59 -8.50 -2.00
CA LEU A 134 0.25 -8.23 -1.47
C LEU A 134 -0.84 -8.57 -2.50
N LEU A 135 -0.65 -8.20 -3.77
CA LEU A 135 -1.61 -8.51 -4.84
C LEU A 135 -1.72 -10.02 -5.08
N GLN A 136 -0.61 -10.77 -5.04
CA GLN A 136 -0.65 -12.24 -5.09
C GLN A 136 -1.41 -12.83 -3.92
N ARG A 137 -1.27 -12.26 -2.71
CA ARG A 137 -2.01 -12.73 -1.54
C ARG A 137 -3.50 -12.46 -1.69
N LEU A 138 -3.88 -11.28 -2.17
CA LEU A 138 -5.28 -10.93 -2.47
C LEU A 138 -5.90 -11.89 -3.48
N ASP A 139 -5.17 -12.28 -4.53
CA ASP A 139 -5.67 -13.27 -5.49
C ASP A 139 -5.93 -14.64 -4.85
N LYS A 140 -5.06 -15.09 -3.95
CA LYS A 140 -5.29 -16.31 -3.17
C LYS A 140 -6.50 -16.20 -2.24
N LEU A 141 -6.69 -15.04 -1.58
CA LEU A 141 -7.83 -14.80 -0.69
C LEU A 141 -9.15 -14.81 -1.48
N LYS A 142 -9.19 -14.11 -2.61
CA LYS A 142 -10.33 -14.11 -3.54
C LYS A 142 -10.74 -15.53 -3.94
N ASN A 143 -9.77 -16.39 -4.29
CA ASN A 143 -10.03 -17.77 -4.70
C ASN A 143 -10.49 -18.67 -3.53
N ASN A 144 -10.10 -18.35 -2.29
CA ASN A 144 -10.51 -19.10 -1.09
C ASN A 144 -11.91 -18.70 -0.59
N GLU A 145 -12.34 -17.46 -0.82
CA GLU A 145 -13.66 -16.96 -0.43
C GLU A 145 -14.80 -17.47 -1.34
N GLY A 146 -14.47 -18.20 -2.41
CA GLY A 146 -15.43 -19.01 -3.17
C GLY A 146 -16.44 -18.22 -4.01
N PHE A 147 -16.11 -16.99 -4.41
CA PHE A 147 -16.96 -16.16 -5.25
C PHE A 147 -17.11 -16.64 -6.70
#